data_AF-A0A0Q6FJR5-F1
#
_entry.id   AF-A0A0Q6FJR5-F1
#
_cell.length_a   1.000
_cell.length_b   1.000
_cell.length_c   1.000
_cell.angle_alpha   90.00
_cell.angle_beta   90.00
_cell.angle_gamma   90.00
#
_symmetry.space_group_name_H-M   'P 1'
#
loop_
_entity.id
_entity.type
_entity.pdbx_description
1 polymer ?
#
loop_
_entity_poly.entity_id
_entity_poly.type
_entity_poly.pdbx_seq_one_letter_code
_entity_poly.pdbx_strand_id
1 'polypeptide(L)'
;MFRDLLGAFTGLFTERRSRLEVAALLLTMAMLPVTELLVTRMFSQLVLHGAERLETGRTALLLAGAGFFAAFALSRALHHVVRLNRVRVFRRGFESSQTARPRHQEAWSWASAFELSTASVALIQVVAFCLLFVWLDPLFGVVNIGIGAAVLALVAVIYRRQLARQLAYLAEGRDTATGVGERVGRRLRDAELGAVLASLAMALALALVLLRAVTGSIAGADAIVLFIGLRMMYSQVGHLSASAMRFARVEARLTAGGRGGDADPDPDDETDGDDEEDADDEAARAEFDLPPANPTPHRARLVRQMLQAGQGGDLPQVEAYAARLRATARPRQQELDDQEGAEAFAHLAAPAERAGALPVLWWPRPFPGTADNWLAPLLVRRVGGHPVTYQKPAVATERPHLLVSGSVLSHAQRSSVVVGAGVAWPDERPAPDAHYLGVRGPLSAEALRRAGGPVVTAYGDPLVLAGRLLALPRPAPHGRLALLRHVSQSRLTLTLPDGVDEVSTRVSRPDDVTELLTDLTAYDGVVTSDPGVLALCLALALPCATVALEPRDDLAHVVRDLALGLGLDEPVVHPLGPDLRRTDLESLLETRVVDAAVLDAVQRRLEDAVELVARDVPADLPA
;
A
#
# COMPACT_ATOMS: atom_id res chain seq x y z
N MET A 1 -18.18 -26.58 17.02
CA MET A 1 -18.01 -25.71 15.85
C MET A 1 -19.34 -25.43 15.16
N PHE A 2 -19.92 -26.36 14.39
CA PHE A 2 -21.17 -26.09 13.65
C PHE A 2 -22.35 -25.70 14.56
N ARG A 3 -22.51 -26.42 15.68
CA ARG A 3 -23.52 -26.09 16.69
C ARG A 3 -23.32 -24.70 17.29
N ASP A 4 -22.08 -24.30 17.54
CA ASP A 4 -21.74 -23.03 18.17
C ASP A 4 -21.93 -21.86 17.18
N LEU A 5 -21.56 -22.06 15.91
CA LEU A 5 -21.84 -21.11 14.82
C LEU A 5 -23.35 -20.92 14.61
N LEU A 6 -24.11 -22.01 14.59
CA LEU A 6 -25.57 -21.96 14.43
C LEU A 6 -26.25 -21.30 15.63
N GLY A 7 -25.79 -21.64 16.84
CA GLY A 7 -26.23 -21.01 18.10
C GLY A 7 -26.01 -19.50 18.07
N ALA A 8 -24.79 -19.05 17.76
CA ALA A 8 -24.46 -17.63 17.64
C ALA A 8 -25.28 -16.93 16.54
N PHE A 9 -25.51 -17.57 15.39
CA PHE A 9 -26.34 -17.00 14.32
C PHE A 9 -27.77 -16.76 14.78
N THR A 10 -28.38 -17.74 15.45
CA THR A 10 -29.74 -17.62 15.97
C THR A 10 -29.85 -16.65 17.14
N GLY A 11 -28.78 -16.48 17.92
CA GLY A 11 -28.70 -15.52 19.03
C GLY A 11 -28.48 -14.08 18.59
N LEU A 12 -27.76 -13.85 17.48
CA LEU A 12 -27.50 -12.51 16.93
C LEU A 12 -28.66 -11.96 16.11
N PHE A 13 -29.31 -12.81 15.31
CA PHE A 13 -30.48 -12.44 14.53
C PHE A 13 -31.70 -13.13 15.10
N THR A 14 -32.50 -12.45 15.91
CA THR A 14 -33.64 -13.05 16.62
C THR A 14 -34.89 -13.14 15.74
N GLU A 15 -35.10 -12.17 14.87
CA GLU A 15 -36.28 -12.11 13.98
C GLU A 15 -36.17 -13.04 12.77
N ARG A 16 -37.29 -13.71 12.43
CA ARG A 16 -37.38 -14.64 11.29
C ARG A 16 -37.11 -13.95 9.94
N ARG A 17 -37.54 -12.69 9.78
CA ARG A 17 -37.33 -11.91 8.55
C ARG A 17 -35.85 -11.56 8.36
N SER A 18 -35.20 -11.04 9.41
CA SER A 18 -33.77 -10.68 9.39
C SER A 18 -32.88 -11.92 9.18
N ARG A 19 -33.23 -13.06 9.78
CA ARG A 19 -32.57 -14.35 9.50
C ARG A 19 -32.64 -14.74 8.04
N LEU A 20 -33.80 -14.60 7.40
CA LEU A 20 -33.98 -14.92 5.98
C LEU A 20 -33.21 -13.96 5.08
N GLU A 21 -33.23 -12.66 5.35
CA GLU A 21 -32.48 -11.65 4.59
C GLU A 21 -30.97 -11.88 4.66
N VAL A 22 -30.44 -12.15 5.86
CA VAL A 22 -29.01 -12.44 6.05
C VAL A 22 -28.65 -13.80 5.43
N ALA A 23 -29.45 -14.85 5.62
CA ALA A 23 -29.19 -16.16 5.02
C ALA A 23 -29.18 -16.10 3.49
N ALA A 24 -30.13 -15.38 2.87
CA ALA A 24 -30.17 -15.18 1.42
C ALA A 24 -28.93 -14.45 0.90
N LEU A 25 -28.45 -13.44 1.63
CA LEU A 25 -27.23 -12.73 1.31
C LEU A 25 -25.99 -13.66 1.39
N LEU A 26 -25.85 -14.43 2.48
CA LEU A 26 -24.72 -15.35 2.67
C LEU A 26 -24.72 -16.44 1.58
N LEU A 27 -25.89 -16.97 1.21
CA LEU A 27 -26.02 -17.95 0.14
C LEU A 27 -25.62 -17.36 -1.21
N THR A 28 -26.05 -16.14 -1.51
CA THR A 28 -25.71 -15.45 -2.75
C THR A 28 -24.20 -15.16 -2.82
N MET A 29 -23.60 -14.69 -1.73
CA MET A 29 -22.15 -14.52 -1.60
C MET A 29 -21.38 -15.82 -1.83
N ALA A 30 -21.90 -16.93 -1.29
CA ALA A 30 -21.27 -18.23 -1.42
C ALA A 30 -21.36 -18.80 -2.84
N MET A 31 -22.42 -18.50 -3.60
CA MET A 31 -22.61 -19.00 -4.96
C MET A 31 -21.79 -18.26 -6.02
N LEU A 32 -21.23 -17.09 -5.71
CA LEU A 32 -20.47 -16.26 -6.67
C LEU A 32 -19.29 -17.03 -7.31
N PRO A 33 -18.35 -17.62 -6.55
CA PRO A 33 -17.23 -18.36 -7.13
C PRO A 33 -17.66 -19.58 -7.96
N VAL A 34 -18.72 -20.27 -7.53
CA VAL A 34 -19.27 -21.43 -8.23
C VAL A 34 -19.85 -21.02 -9.59
N THR A 35 -20.54 -19.87 -9.62
CA THR A 35 -21.07 -19.30 -10.87
C THR A 35 -19.94 -18.92 -11.82
N GLU A 36 -18.85 -18.33 -11.32
CA GLU A 36 -17.67 -17.99 -12.14
C GLU A 36 -17.02 -19.24 -12.75
N LEU A 37 -16.95 -20.35 -12.00
CA LEU A 37 -16.47 -21.63 -12.54
C LEU A 37 -17.37 -22.19 -13.63
N LEU A 38 -18.69 -22.10 -13.48
CA LEU A 38 -19.64 -22.54 -14.50
C LEU A 38 -19.51 -21.69 -15.78
N VAL A 39 -19.36 -20.37 -15.65
CA VAL A 39 -19.09 -19.48 -16.78
C VAL A 39 -17.76 -19.82 -17.45
N THR A 40 -16.73 -20.15 -16.66
CA THR A 40 -15.43 -20.62 -17.17
C THR A 40 -15.56 -21.95 -17.92
N ARG A 41 -16.40 -22.88 -17.43
CA ARG A 41 -16.73 -24.13 -18.12
C ARG A 41 -17.39 -23.86 -19.48
N MET A 42 -18.37 -22.96 -19.53
CA MET A 42 -19.04 -22.58 -20.78
C MET A 42 -18.04 -22.00 -21.79
N PHE A 43 -17.14 -21.13 -21.33
CA PHE A 43 -16.06 -20.59 -22.17
C PHE A 43 -15.14 -21.70 -22.69
N SER A 44 -14.68 -22.60 -21.82
CA SER A 44 -13.80 -23.71 -22.21
C SER A 44 -14.46 -24.63 -23.24
N GLN A 45 -15.75 -24.93 -23.08
CA GLN A 45 -16.50 -25.72 -24.07
C GLN A 45 -16.63 -24.99 -25.42
N LEU A 46 -16.85 -23.67 -25.41
CA LEU A 46 -16.87 -22.85 -26.63
C LEU A 46 -15.52 -22.84 -27.34
N VAL A 47 -14.41 -22.77 -26.60
CA VAL A 47 -13.06 -22.81 -27.18
C VAL A 47 -12.73 -24.19 -27.74
N LEU A 48 -13.00 -25.25 -26.98
CA LEU A 48 -12.63 -26.62 -27.34
C LEU A 48 -13.48 -27.21 -28.47
N HIS A 49 -14.79 -26.94 -28.51
CA HIS A 49 -15.71 -27.51 -29.50
C HIS A 49 -16.25 -26.44 -30.48
N GLY A 50 -15.74 -25.21 -30.43
CA GLY A 50 -16.24 -24.10 -31.23
C GLY A 50 -16.01 -24.29 -32.72
N ALA A 51 -14.87 -24.87 -33.10
CA ALA A 51 -14.53 -25.17 -34.49
C ALA A 51 -15.48 -26.21 -35.09
N GLU A 52 -15.72 -27.32 -34.40
CA GLU A 52 -16.66 -28.38 -34.84
C GLU A 52 -18.12 -27.88 -34.92
N ARG A 53 -18.53 -27.05 -33.96
CA ARG A 53 -19.88 -26.44 -33.95
C ARG A 53 -20.07 -25.40 -35.05
N LEU A 54 -19.00 -24.76 -35.51
CA LEU A 54 -19.04 -23.84 -36.63
C LEU A 54 -19.41 -24.57 -37.94
N GLU A 55 -18.92 -25.81 -38.11
CA GLU A 55 -19.20 -26.66 -39.27
C GLU A 55 -20.62 -27.23 -39.26
N THR A 56 -21.18 -27.53 -38.08
CA THR A 56 -22.51 -28.15 -37.95
C THR A 56 -23.66 -27.14 -38.00
N GLY A 57 -23.43 -25.89 -37.57
CA GLY A 57 -24.46 -24.84 -37.63
C GLY A 57 -24.07 -23.55 -36.92
N ARG A 58 -23.77 -22.50 -37.72
CA ARG A 58 -23.35 -21.16 -37.25
C ARG A 58 -24.30 -20.54 -36.22
N THR A 59 -25.61 -20.81 -36.31
CA THR A 59 -26.63 -20.28 -35.39
C THR A 59 -26.49 -20.85 -33.98
N ALA A 60 -26.17 -22.14 -33.83
CA ALA A 60 -25.99 -22.77 -32.53
C ALA A 60 -24.76 -22.21 -31.79
N LEU A 61 -23.68 -21.93 -32.51
CA LEU A 61 -22.49 -21.29 -31.96
C LEU A 61 -22.78 -19.86 -31.48
N LEU A 62 -23.50 -19.06 -32.29
CA LEU A 62 -23.88 -17.69 -31.92
C LEU A 62 -24.79 -17.67 -30.68
N LEU A 63 -25.76 -18.57 -30.58
CA LEU A 63 -26.62 -18.70 -29.40
C LEU A 63 -25.84 -19.10 -28.15
N ALA A 64 -24.93 -20.06 -28.26
CA ALA A 64 -24.08 -20.47 -27.15
C ALA A 64 -23.13 -19.33 -26.70
N GLY A 65 -22.56 -18.59 -27.65
CA GLY A 65 -21.74 -17.40 -27.38
C GLY A 65 -22.53 -16.28 -26.70
N ALA A 66 -23.74 -15.97 -27.20
CA ALA A 66 -24.62 -14.98 -26.58
C ALA A 66 -25.02 -15.40 -25.15
N GLY A 67 -25.34 -16.67 -24.94
CA GLY A 67 -25.62 -17.23 -23.61
C GLY A 67 -24.43 -17.09 -22.65
N PHE A 68 -23.21 -17.33 -23.12
CA PHE A 68 -21.99 -17.11 -22.34
C PHE A 68 -21.83 -15.64 -21.92
N PHE A 69 -21.90 -14.70 -22.86
CA PHE A 69 -21.72 -13.28 -22.53
C PHE A 69 -22.82 -12.76 -21.59
N ALA A 70 -24.06 -13.22 -21.75
CA ALA A 70 -25.15 -12.90 -20.83
C ALA A 70 -24.87 -13.43 -19.42
N ALA A 71 -24.45 -14.69 -19.29
CA ALA A 71 -24.09 -15.29 -18.01
C ALA A 71 -22.88 -14.59 -17.36
N PHE A 72 -21.87 -14.21 -18.16
CA PHE A 72 -20.69 -13.48 -17.69
C PHE A 72 -21.05 -12.07 -17.17
N ALA A 73 -21.84 -11.30 -17.93
CA ALA A 73 -22.28 -9.98 -17.52
C ALA A 73 -23.14 -10.04 -16.25
N LEU A 74 -24.06 -11.01 -16.16
CA LEU A 74 -24.90 -11.23 -14.98
C LEU A 74 -24.05 -11.59 -13.74
N SER A 75 -23.08 -12.49 -13.89
CA SER A 75 -22.15 -12.87 -12.82
C SER A 75 -21.37 -11.66 -12.28
N ARG A 76 -20.84 -10.81 -13.18
CA ARG A 76 -20.11 -9.58 -12.80
C ARG A 76 -21.01 -8.55 -12.10
N ALA A 77 -22.23 -8.34 -12.59
CA ALA A 77 -23.19 -7.44 -11.98
C ALA A 77 -23.57 -7.90 -10.56
N LEU A 78 -23.83 -9.19 -10.39
CA LEU A 78 -24.16 -9.78 -9.08
C LEU A 78 -23.02 -9.58 -8.07
N HIS A 79 -21.75 -9.71 -8.51
CA HIS A 79 -20.57 -9.48 -7.67
C HIS A 79 -20.54 -8.03 -7.12
N HIS A 80 -20.86 -7.02 -7.93
CA HIS A 80 -20.89 -5.63 -7.50
C HIS A 80 -22.06 -5.32 -6.55
N VAL A 81 -23.26 -5.80 -6.87
CA VAL A 81 -24.47 -5.55 -6.06
C VAL A 81 -24.33 -6.15 -4.66
N VAL A 82 -23.83 -7.39 -4.57
CA VAL A 82 -23.63 -8.07 -3.28
C VAL A 82 -22.60 -7.36 -2.41
N ARG A 83 -21.50 -6.88 -3.01
CA ARG A 83 -20.44 -6.13 -2.31
C ARG A 83 -20.97 -4.82 -1.71
N LEU A 84 -21.82 -4.10 -2.42
CA LEU A 84 -22.40 -2.82 -1.98
C LEU A 84 -23.52 -2.98 -0.94
N ASN A 85 -24.31 -4.06 -1.05
CA ASN A 85 -25.49 -4.25 -0.20
C ASN A 85 -25.22 -4.96 1.13
N ARG A 86 -24.06 -5.62 1.31
CA ARG A 86 -23.72 -6.33 2.54
C ARG A 86 -23.89 -5.45 3.79
N VAL A 87 -23.29 -4.26 3.80
CA VAL A 87 -23.35 -3.35 4.97
C VAL A 87 -24.78 -2.92 5.29
N ARG A 88 -25.62 -2.69 4.26
CA ARG A 88 -27.01 -2.23 4.42
C ARG A 88 -27.93 -3.30 4.99
N VAL A 89 -27.73 -4.57 4.64
CA VAL A 89 -28.54 -5.70 5.14
C VAL A 89 -28.18 -6.04 6.58
N PHE A 90 -26.89 -6.07 6.92
CA PHE A 90 -26.47 -6.30 8.31
C PHE A 90 -26.95 -5.18 9.23
N ARG A 91 -26.84 -3.91 8.81
CA ARG A 91 -27.34 -2.77 9.58
C ARG A 91 -28.84 -2.88 9.88
N ARG A 92 -29.66 -3.20 8.86
CA ARG A 92 -31.10 -3.44 9.04
C ARG A 92 -31.40 -4.62 9.96
N GLY A 93 -30.62 -5.70 9.86
CA GLY A 93 -30.76 -6.89 10.72
C GLY A 93 -30.43 -6.62 12.19
N PHE A 94 -29.50 -5.71 12.47
CA PHE A 94 -29.18 -5.27 13.84
C PHE A 94 -30.19 -4.25 14.38
N GLU A 95 -30.62 -3.28 13.56
CA GLU A 95 -31.62 -2.26 13.89
C GLU A 95 -32.98 -2.89 14.30
N SER A 96 -33.33 -4.06 13.73
CA SER A 96 -34.56 -4.78 14.07
C SER A 96 -34.44 -5.67 15.32
N SER A 97 -33.21 -6.00 15.75
CA SER A 97 -32.95 -6.89 16.90
C SER A 97 -32.95 -6.20 18.27
N GLN A 98 -33.56 -5.00 18.38
CA GLN A 98 -33.54 -4.09 19.54
C GLN A 98 -33.47 -4.81 20.89
N THR A 99 -32.25 -4.91 21.42
CA THR A 99 -32.00 -5.04 22.86
C THR A 99 -30.97 -3.97 23.18
N ALA A 100 -31.32 -2.99 24.00
CA ALA A 100 -30.39 -1.97 24.47
C ALA A 100 -29.23 -2.65 25.18
N ARG A 101 -28.09 -2.76 24.51
CA ARG A 101 -26.85 -3.34 25.06
C ARG A 101 -25.82 -2.22 25.22
N PRO A 102 -25.00 -2.23 26.28
CA PRO A 102 -23.97 -1.22 26.48
C PRO A 102 -22.96 -1.21 25.30
N ARG A 103 -22.45 -0.01 24.96
CA ARG A 103 -21.62 0.27 23.77
C ARG A 103 -20.46 -0.72 23.52
N HIS A 104 -19.87 -1.30 24.57
CA HIS A 104 -18.80 -2.29 24.45
C HIS A 104 -19.32 -3.65 23.94
N GLN A 105 -20.50 -4.10 24.39
CA GLN A 105 -21.11 -5.37 23.93
C GLN A 105 -21.60 -5.28 22.48
N GLU A 106 -22.03 -4.09 22.05
CA GLU A 106 -22.38 -3.83 20.65
C GLU A 106 -21.17 -4.08 19.75
N ALA A 107 -20.00 -3.49 20.04
CA ALA A 107 -18.79 -3.67 19.23
C ALA A 107 -18.36 -5.15 19.10
N TRP A 108 -18.46 -5.94 20.17
CA TRP A 108 -18.17 -7.37 20.14
C TRP A 108 -19.21 -8.19 19.37
N SER A 109 -20.49 -7.81 19.41
CA SER A 109 -21.55 -8.43 18.61
C SER A 109 -21.42 -8.14 17.10
N TRP A 110 -20.92 -6.95 16.74
CA TRP A 110 -20.58 -6.61 15.37
C TRP A 110 -19.39 -7.44 14.87
N ALA A 111 -18.33 -7.54 15.67
CA ALA A 111 -17.17 -8.38 15.35
C ALA A 111 -17.54 -9.87 15.23
N SER A 112 -18.40 -10.39 16.11
CA SER A 112 -18.86 -11.79 16.06
C SER A 112 -19.70 -12.06 14.82
N ALA A 113 -20.60 -11.15 14.42
CA ALA A 113 -21.43 -11.31 13.24
C ALA A 113 -20.63 -11.27 11.92
N PHE A 114 -19.58 -10.45 11.85
CA PHE A 114 -18.72 -10.41 10.65
C PHE A 114 -17.84 -11.66 10.52
N GLU A 115 -17.27 -12.15 11.63
CA GLU A 115 -16.50 -13.41 11.61
C GLU A 115 -17.42 -14.61 11.36
N LEU A 116 -18.59 -14.65 11.99
CA LEU A 116 -19.61 -15.67 11.75
C LEU A 116 -20.09 -15.68 10.30
N SER A 117 -20.35 -14.50 9.72
CA SER A 117 -20.71 -14.35 8.30
C SER A 117 -19.62 -14.90 7.39
N THR A 118 -18.36 -14.63 7.70
CA THR A 118 -17.21 -15.07 6.90
C THR A 118 -17.03 -16.59 6.99
N ALA A 119 -17.07 -17.16 8.20
CA ALA A 119 -17.02 -18.60 8.41
C ALA A 119 -18.21 -19.33 7.77
N SER A 120 -19.41 -18.74 7.84
CA SER A 120 -20.63 -19.31 7.23
C SER A 120 -20.56 -19.31 5.71
N VAL A 121 -20.10 -18.21 5.09
CA VAL A 121 -19.92 -18.15 3.62
C VAL A 121 -18.91 -19.20 3.18
N ALA A 122 -17.76 -19.33 3.86
CA ALA A 122 -16.77 -20.34 3.52
C ALA A 122 -17.33 -21.77 3.62
N LEU A 123 -18.12 -22.07 4.66
CA LEU A 123 -18.76 -23.38 4.80
C LEU A 123 -19.78 -23.67 3.69
N ILE A 124 -20.64 -22.69 3.39
CA ILE A 124 -21.63 -22.83 2.31
C ILE A 124 -20.91 -22.99 0.96
N GLN A 125 -19.80 -22.27 0.74
CA GLN A 125 -18.96 -22.41 -0.45
C GLN A 125 -18.39 -23.82 -0.57
N VAL A 126 -17.86 -24.40 0.51
CA VAL A 126 -17.34 -25.78 0.50
C VAL A 126 -18.44 -26.77 0.08
N VAL A 127 -19.65 -26.63 0.64
CA VAL A 127 -20.79 -27.47 0.24
C VAL A 127 -21.15 -27.26 -1.23
N ALA A 128 -21.21 -26.01 -1.69
CA ALA A 128 -21.54 -25.69 -3.07
C ALA A 128 -20.50 -26.24 -4.07
N PHE A 129 -19.21 -26.17 -3.74
CA PHE A 129 -18.15 -26.81 -4.54
C PHE A 129 -18.26 -28.32 -4.54
N CYS A 130 -18.54 -28.95 -3.40
CA CYS A 130 -18.77 -30.40 -3.34
C CYS A 130 -19.94 -30.83 -4.24
N LEU A 131 -21.06 -30.10 -4.22
CA LEU A 131 -22.19 -30.36 -5.10
C LEU A 131 -21.82 -30.18 -6.57
N LEU A 132 -21.07 -29.12 -6.90
CA LEU A 132 -20.55 -28.91 -8.25
C LEU A 132 -19.65 -30.06 -8.70
N PHE A 133 -18.75 -30.54 -7.85
CA PHE A 133 -17.82 -31.62 -8.22
C PHE A 133 -18.54 -32.95 -8.41
N VAL A 134 -19.54 -33.27 -7.58
CA VAL A 134 -20.40 -34.44 -7.79
C VAL A 134 -21.16 -34.34 -9.11
N TRP A 135 -21.61 -33.14 -9.48
CA TRP A 135 -22.29 -32.92 -10.76
C TRP A 135 -21.34 -33.04 -11.96
N LEU A 136 -20.07 -32.67 -11.82
CA LEU A 136 -19.07 -32.79 -12.89
C LEU A 136 -18.54 -34.22 -13.04
N ASP A 137 -18.15 -34.87 -11.95
CA ASP A 137 -17.70 -36.27 -11.93
C ASP A 137 -18.15 -36.90 -10.59
N PRO A 138 -19.19 -37.75 -10.58
CA PRO A 138 -19.77 -38.28 -9.35
C PRO A 138 -18.77 -39.05 -8.48
N LEU A 139 -17.87 -39.83 -9.09
CA LEU A 139 -16.88 -40.60 -8.36
C LEU A 139 -15.88 -39.68 -7.64
N PHE A 140 -15.27 -38.76 -8.37
CA PHE A 140 -14.36 -37.76 -7.82
C PHE A 140 -15.05 -36.89 -6.77
N GLY A 141 -16.26 -36.42 -7.06
CA GLY A 141 -17.04 -35.59 -6.16
C GLY A 141 -17.30 -36.26 -4.81
N VAL A 142 -17.70 -37.54 -4.81
CA VAL A 142 -17.92 -38.31 -3.57
C VAL A 142 -16.62 -38.52 -2.80
N VAL A 143 -15.52 -38.85 -3.48
CA VAL A 143 -14.20 -38.99 -2.85
C VAL A 143 -13.76 -37.66 -2.23
N ASN A 144 -13.91 -36.55 -2.95
CA ASN A 144 -13.57 -35.22 -2.47
C ASN A 144 -14.45 -34.79 -1.29
N ILE A 145 -15.73 -35.16 -1.25
CA ILE A 145 -16.58 -34.97 -0.06
C ILE A 145 -15.97 -35.70 1.14
N GLY A 146 -15.50 -36.94 0.96
CA GLY A 146 -14.81 -37.70 2.01
C GLY A 146 -13.56 -36.99 2.52
N ILE A 147 -12.69 -36.54 1.61
CA ILE A 147 -11.46 -35.79 1.95
C ILE A 147 -11.80 -34.48 2.67
N GLY A 148 -12.71 -33.68 2.09
CA GLY A 148 -13.15 -32.41 2.66
C GLY A 148 -13.80 -32.57 4.04
N ALA A 149 -14.61 -33.60 4.24
CA ALA A 149 -15.22 -33.92 5.53
C ALA A 149 -14.17 -34.30 6.58
N ALA A 150 -13.13 -35.07 6.21
CA ALA A 150 -12.02 -35.40 7.09
C ALA A 150 -11.25 -34.14 7.53
N VAL A 151 -10.93 -33.25 6.59
CA VAL A 151 -10.27 -31.96 6.90
C VAL A 151 -11.14 -31.09 7.80
N LEU A 152 -12.44 -30.96 7.50
CA LEU A 152 -13.37 -30.19 8.33
C LEU A 152 -13.53 -30.77 9.73
N ALA A 153 -13.53 -32.10 9.87
CA ALA A 153 -13.56 -32.76 11.17
C ALA A 153 -12.30 -32.42 11.99
N LEU A 154 -11.14 -32.39 11.35
CA LEU A 154 -9.88 -32.02 11.97
C LEU A 154 -9.86 -30.54 12.38
N VAL A 155 -10.30 -29.62 11.51
CA VAL A 155 -10.50 -28.19 11.84
C VAL A 155 -11.47 -28.04 13.02
N ALA A 156 -12.55 -28.81 13.06
CA ALA A 156 -13.50 -28.79 14.18
C ALA A 156 -12.88 -29.30 15.50
N VAL A 157 -11.96 -30.27 15.45
CA VAL A 157 -11.19 -30.72 16.63
C VAL A 157 -10.26 -29.61 17.11
N ILE A 158 -9.52 -28.96 16.21
CA ILE A 158 -8.63 -27.83 16.53
C ILE A 158 -9.44 -26.69 17.17
N TYR A 159 -10.60 -26.37 16.60
CA TYR A 159 -11.52 -25.37 17.13
C TYR A 159 -11.96 -25.68 18.56
N ARG A 160 -12.39 -26.93 18.83
CA ARG A 160 -12.83 -27.33 20.18
C ARG A 160 -11.69 -27.22 21.19
N ARG A 161 -10.48 -27.66 20.83
CA ARG A 161 -9.29 -27.52 21.67
C ARG A 161 -8.97 -26.06 21.94
N GLN A 162 -9.12 -25.19 20.94
CA GLN A 162 -8.88 -23.76 21.09
C GLN A 162 -9.94 -23.10 21.98
N LEU A 163 -11.23 -23.42 21.80
CA LEU A 163 -12.31 -22.90 22.63
C LEU A 163 -12.12 -23.28 24.10
N ALA A 164 -11.81 -24.55 24.39
CA ALA A 164 -11.52 -25.01 25.74
C ALA A 164 -10.35 -24.26 26.39
N ARG A 165 -9.27 -24.01 25.63
CA ARG A 165 -8.12 -23.22 26.09
C ARG A 165 -8.48 -21.76 26.34
N GLN A 166 -9.27 -21.14 25.47
CA GLN A 166 -9.72 -19.76 25.67
C GLN A 166 -10.59 -19.61 26.91
N LEU A 167 -11.44 -20.61 27.21
CA LEU A 167 -12.19 -20.66 28.46
C LEU A 167 -11.27 -20.85 29.68
N ALA A 168 -10.23 -21.68 29.57
CA ALA A 168 -9.24 -21.86 30.63
C ALA A 168 -8.45 -20.56 30.91
N TYR A 169 -8.04 -19.83 29.87
CA TYR A 169 -7.36 -18.54 30.02
C TYR A 169 -8.24 -17.46 30.68
N LEU A 170 -9.56 -17.58 30.58
CA LEU A 170 -10.49 -16.68 31.27
C LEU A 170 -10.71 -17.08 32.73
N ALA A 171 -10.28 -18.28 33.13
CA ALA A 171 -10.37 -18.80 34.49
C ALA A 171 -9.03 -18.77 35.25
N GLU A 172 -7.94 -18.34 34.59
CA GLU A 172 -6.63 -18.12 35.23
C GLU A 172 -6.65 -16.88 36.14
N GLY A 173 -6.08 -16.99 37.34
CA GLY A 173 -5.90 -15.86 38.27
C GLY A 173 -4.74 -14.96 37.81
N ARG A 174 -4.69 -13.72 38.31
CA ARG A 174 -3.64 -12.73 37.95
C ARG A 174 -2.21 -13.29 38.09
N ASP A 175 -1.95 -14.13 39.10
CA ASP A 175 -0.62 -14.69 39.39
C ASP A 175 -0.23 -15.92 38.55
N THR A 176 -1.18 -16.53 37.82
CA THR A 176 -0.93 -17.70 36.95
C THR A 176 -1.21 -17.40 35.48
N ALA A 177 -1.40 -16.13 35.14
CA ALA A 177 -1.77 -15.69 33.82
C ALA A 177 -0.69 -16.04 32.79
N THR A 178 -1.03 -16.95 31.88
CA THR A 178 -0.14 -17.35 30.79
C THR A 178 0.24 -16.14 29.93
N GLY A 179 1.52 -16.03 29.54
CA GLY A 179 2.02 -14.91 28.75
C GLY A 179 1.25 -14.71 27.44
N VAL A 180 0.99 -13.44 27.07
CA VAL A 180 0.21 -13.09 25.86
C VAL A 180 0.85 -13.65 24.59
N GLY A 181 2.18 -13.66 24.50
CA GLY A 181 2.92 -14.24 23.38
C GLY A 181 2.69 -15.74 23.19
N GLU A 182 2.60 -16.51 24.28
CA GLU A 182 2.33 -17.94 24.21
C GLU A 182 0.88 -18.24 23.80
N ARG A 183 -0.07 -17.43 24.29
CA ARG A 183 -1.49 -17.50 23.91
C ARG A 183 -1.72 -17.19 22.42
N VAL A 184 -1.02 -16.20 21.88
CA VAL A 184 -1.12 -15.79 20.46
C VAL A 184 -0.36 -16.75 19.54
N GLY A 185 0.87 -17.13 19.90
CA GLY A 185 1.72 -18.02 19.10
C GLY A 185 1.15 -19.43 18.94
N ARG A 186 0.47 -19.96 19.97
CA ARG A 186 -0.23 -21.25 19.86
C ARG A 186 -1.46 -21.18 18.95
N ARG A 187 -2.22 -20.07 19.00
CA ARG A 187 -3.36 -19.87 18.09
C ARG A 187 -2.92 -19.77 16.64
N LEU A 188 -1.82 -19.05 16.37
CA LEU A 188 -1.27 -18.94 15.02
C LEU A 188 -0.84 -20.32 14.51
N ARG A 189 -0.12 -21.10 15.33
CA ARG A 189 0.24 -22.49 15.00
C ARG A 189 -0.97 -23.37 14.69
N ASP A 190 -2.05 -23.25 15.47
CA ASP A 190 -3.28 -24.02 15.24
C ASP A 190 -4.02 -23.60 13.94
N ALA A 191 -4.01 -22.30 13.63
CA ALA A 191 -4.59 -21.78 12.37
C ALA A 191 -3.77 -22.23 11.15
N GLU A 192 -2.44 -22.09 11.22
CA GLU A 192 -1.49 -22.55 10.20
C GLU A 192 -1.57 -24.06 9.98
N LEU A 193 -1.67 -24.85 11.06
CA LEU A 193 -1.82 -26.30 10.95
C LEU A 193 -3.08 -26.69 10.16
N GLY A 194 -4.20 -25.98 10.36
CA GLY A 194 -5.40 -26.17 9.54
C GLY A 194 -5.22 -25.81 8.06
N ALA A 195 -4.44 -24.76 7.74
CA ALA A 195 -4.15 -24.37 6.36
C ALA A 195 -3.20 -25.37 5.66
N VAL A 196 -2.21 -25.89 6.39
CA VAL A 196 -1.30 -26.94 5.88
C VAL A 196 -2.08 -28.21 5.56
N LEU A 197 -2.98 -28.65 6.44
CA LEU A 197 -3.83 -29.82 6.20
C LEU A 197 -4.73 -29.65 4.98
N ALA A 198 -5.32 -28.46 4.80
CA ALA A 198 -6.13 -28.16 3.62
C ALA A 198 -5.29 -28.20 2.33
N SER A 199 -4.05 -27.71 2.38
CA SER A 199 -3.13 -27.73 1.24
C SER A 199 -2.69 -29.15 0.87
N LEU A 200 -2.44 -30.01 1.86
CA LEU A 200 -2.13 -31.42 1.63
C LEU A 200 -3.31 -32.18 1.02
N ALA A 201 -4.53 -31.94 1.55
CA ALA A 201 -5.75 -32.51 1.01
C ALA A 201 -6.04 -32.03 -0.42
N MET A 202 -5.76 -30.76 -0.72
CA MET A 202 -5.83 -30.21 -2.07
C MET A 202 -4.88 -30.95 -3.02
N ALA A 203 -3.63 -31.15 -2.63
CA ALA A 203 -2.64 -31.86 -3.45
C ALA A 203 -3.09 -33.29 -3.76
N LEU A 204 -3.64 -34.00 -2.76
CA LEU A 204 -4.21 -35.34 -2.94
C LEU A 204 -5.40 -35.35 -3.92
N ALA A 205 -6.33 -34.40 -3.77
CA ALA A 205 -7.48 -34.28 -4.66
C ALA A 205 -7.08 -33.91 -6.09
N LEU A 206 -6.08 -33.03 -6.26
CA LEU A 206 -5.53 -32.67 -7.57
C LEU A 206 -4.82 -33.84 -8.25
N ALA A 207 -4.07 -34.66 -7.49
CA ALA A 207 -3.47 -35.88 -8.02
C ALA A 207 -4.54 -36.85 -8.56
N LEU A 208 -5.69 -36.97 -7.87
CA LEU A 208 -6.81 -37.78 -8.32
C LEU A 208 -7.46 -37.21 -9.60
N VAL A 209 -7.66 -35.89 -9.70
CA VAL A 209 -8.16 -35.27 -10.94
C VAL A 209 -7.19 -35.50 -12.09
N LEU A 210 -5.89 -35.31 -11.87
CA LEU A 210 -4.87 -35.53 -12.89
C LEU A 210 -4.88 -36.98 -13.39
N LEU A 211 -4.90 -37.94 -12.46
CA LEU A 211 -4.97 -39.36 -12.80
C LEU A 211 -6.22 -39.66 -13.65
N ARG A 212 -7.38 -39.15 -13.24
CA ARG A 212 -8.64 -39.35 -13.96
C ARG A 212 -8.69 -38.66 -15.32
N ALA A 213 -8.06 -37.50 -15.45
CA ALA A 213 -7.94 -36.78 -16.71
C ALA A 213 -7.02 -37.52 -17.69
N VAL A 214 -5.87 -38.01 -17.22
CA VAL A 214 -4.90 -38.76 -18.03
C VAL A 214 -5.45 -40.12 -18.47
N THR A 215 -6.27 -40.79 -17.64
CA THR A 215 -6.96 -42.04 -18.03
C THR A 215 -8.16 -41.80 -18.94
N GLY A 216 -8.42 -40.57 -19.37
CA GLY A 216 -9.54 -40.21 -20.26
C GLY A 216 -10.92 -40.32 -19.62
N SER A 217 -11.01 -40.39 -18.28
CA SER A 217 -12.28 -40.57 -17.57
C SER A 217 -13.04 -39.26 -17.31
N ILE A 218 -12.38 -38.11 -17.49
CA ILE A 218 -12.96 -36.77 -17.34
C ILE A 218 -12.64 -35.96 -18.60
N ALA A 219 -13.64 -35.24 -19.13
CA ALA A 219 -13.44 -34.34 -20.27
C ALA A 219 -12.48 -33.19 -19.93
N GLY A 220 -11.68 -32.73 -20.89
CA GLY A 220 -10.66 -31.68 -20.64
C GLY A 220 -11.23 -30.39 -20.03
N ALA A 221 -12.39 -29.94 -20.49
CA ALA A 221 -13.08 -28.78 -19.92
C ALA A 221 -13.45 -28.98 -18.43
N ASP A 222 -13.89 -30.19 -18.07
CA ASP A 222 -14.32 -30.52 -16.72
C ASP A 222 -13.12 -30.69 -15.79
N ALA A 223 -12.01 -31.24 -16.30
CA ALA A 223 -10.75 -31.34 -15.57
C ALA A 223 -10.17 -29.96 -15.21
N ILE A 224 -10.24 -28.98 -16.12
CA ILE A 224 -9.81 -27.59 -15.84
C ILE A 224 -10.69 -26.97 -14.74
N VAL A 225 -12.00 -27.16 -14.81
CA VAL A 225 -12.94 -26.61 -13.81
C VAL A 225 -12.74 -27.28 -12.46
N LEU A 226 -12.52 -28.59 -12.42
CA LEU A 226 -12.19 -29.32 -11.19
C LEU A 226 -10.85 -28.83 -10.60
N PHE A 227 -9.82 -28.63 -11.43
CA PHE A 227 -8.53 -28.09 -10.97
C PHE A 227 -8.67 -26.71 -10.31
N ILE A 228 -9.31 -25.76 -11.00
CA ILE A 228 -9.50 -24.39 -10.49
C ILE A 228 -10.40 -24.42 -9.25
N GLY A 229 -11.50 -25.19 -9.32
CA GLY A 229 -12.45 -25.30 -8.23
C GLY A 229 -11.86 -25.91 -6.97
N LEU A 230 -11.02 -26.94 -7.07
CA LEU A 230 -10.35 -27.54 -5.92
C LEU A 230 -9.42 -26.55 -5.23
N ARG A 231 -8.65 -25.79 -6.02
CA ARG A 231 -7.80 -24.73 -5.48
C ARG A 231 -8.60 -23.68 -4.71
N MET A 232 -9.73 -23.27 -5.27
CA MET A 232 -10.62 -22.31 -4.62
C MET A 232 -11.25 -22.91 -3.35
N MET A 233 -11.78 -24.13 -3.40
CA MET A 233 -12.43 -24.79 -2.26
C MET A 233 -11.46 -24.98 -1.08
N TYR A 234 -10.29 -25.59 -1.31
CA TYR A 234 -9.35 -25.87 -0.22
C TYR A 234 -8.68 -24.60 0.33
N SER A 235 -8.51 -23.56 -0.49
CA SER A 235 -8.15 -22.22 -0.01
C SER A 235 -9.21 -21.67 0.97
N GLN A 236 -10.51 -21.82 0.66
CA GLN A 236 -11.58 -21.42 1.58
C GLN A 236 -11.57 -22.23 2.89
N VAL A 237 -11.25 -23.53 2.85
CA VAL A 237 -11.10 -24.36 4.06
C VAL A 237 -9.94 -23.84 4.94
N GLY A 238 -8.83 -23.43 4.34
CA GLY A 238 -7.73 -22.79 5.06
C GLY A 238 -8.15 -21.47 5.73
N HIS A 239 -8.86 -20.61 5.00
CA HIS A 239 -9.41 -19.37 5.56
C HIS A 239 -10.45 -19.60 6.67
N LEU A 240 -11.27 -20.65 6.54
CA LEU A 240 -12.24 -21.07 7.54
C LEU A 240 -11.54 -21.46 8.85
N SER A 241 -10.40 -22.16 8.80
CA SER A 241 -9.60 -22.49 9.99
C SER A 241 -9.24 -21.22 10.78
N ALA A 242 -8.67 -20.23 10.10
CA ALA A 242 -8.27 -18.97 10.74
C ALA A 242 -9.47 -18.18 11.31
N SER A 243 -10.58 -18.09 10.56
CA SER A 243 -11.79 -17.40 11.02
C SER A 243 -12.48 -18.13 12.19
N ALA A 244 -12.51 -19.47 12.16
CA ALA A 244 -13.04 -20.27 13.26
C ALA A 244 -12.25 -20.07 14.56
N MET A 245 -10.91 -19.96 14.49
CA MET A 245 -10.10 -19.64 15.69
C MET A 245 -10.37 -18.25 16.24
N ARG A 246 -10.64 -17.26 15.38
CA ARG A 246 -11.04 -15.91 15.81
C ARG A 246 -12.44 -15.93 16.45
N PHE A 247 -13.38 -16.66 15.86
CA PHE A 247 -14.71 -16.86 16.41
C PHE A 247 -14.67 -17.55 17.78
N ALA A 248 -13.82 -18.56 17.98
CA ALA A 248 -13.67 -19.26 19.27
C ALA A 248 -13.33 -18.31 20.44
N ARG A 249 -12.49 -17.28 20.19
CA ARG A 249 -12.15 -16.26 21.20
C ARG A 249 -13.36 -15.41 21.58
N VAL A 250 -14.12 -14.98 20.57
CA VAL A 250 -15.29 -14.13 20.79
C VAL A 250 -16.38 -14.90 21.51
N GLU A 251 -16.61 -16.16 21.12
CA GLU A 251 -17.56 -17.05 21.77
C GLU A 251 -17.19 -17.35 23.23
N ALA A 252 -15.90 -17.57 23.53
CA ALA A 252 -15.45 -17.80 24.90
C ALA A 252 -15.77 -16.62 25.83
N ARG A 253 -15.62 -15.39 25.34
CA ARG A 253 -15.92 -14.16 26.10
C ARG A 253 -17.42 -13.93 26.28
N LEU A 254 -18.22 -14.20 25.24
CA LEU A 254 -19.68 -14.13 25.33
C LEU A 254 -20.23 -15.18 26.30
N THR A 255 -19.62 -16.37 26.34
CA THR A 255 -19.98 -17.44 27.27
C THR A 255 -19.58 -17.11 28.71
N ALA A 256 -18.43 -16.45 28.91
CA ALA A 256 -17.97 -16.02 30.24
C ALA A 256 -18.82 -14.88 30.82
N GLY A 257 -19.19 -13.88 30.01
CA GLY A 257 -20.06 -12.77 30.45
C GLY A 257 -21.49 -13.19 30.84
N GLY A 258 -21.92 -14.41 30.51
CA GLY A 258 -23.21 -14.98 30.95
C GLY A 258 -23.19 -15.67 32.32
N ARG A 259 -22.01 -15.89 32.92
CA ARG A 259 -21.85 -16.47 34.26
C ARG A 259 -21.27 -15.42 35.21
N GLY A 260 -22.13 -14.50 35.64
CA GLY A 260 -21.99 -13.62 36.81
C GLY A 260 -20.58 -13.12 37.18
N GLY A 261 -20.34 -11.84 36.93
CA GLY A 261 -19.28 -11.06 37.57
C GLY A 261 -18.93 -9.84 36.74
N ASP A 262 -19.23 -8.65 37.26
CA ASP A 262 -18.63 -7.39 36.81
C ASP A 262 -17.10 -7.55 36.83
N ALA A 263 -16.51 -7.80 35.67
CA ALA A 263 -15.13 -7.44 35.43
C ALA A 263 -15.18 -6.07 34.77
N ASP A 264 -15.25 -5.05 35.62
CA ASP A 264 -14.97 -3.67 35.24
C ASP A 264 -13.58 -3.62 34.59
N PRO A 265 -13.35 -2.78 33.57
CA PRO A 265 -12.07 -2.68 32.91
C PRO A 265 -11.13 -1.95 33.86
N ASP A 266 -10.20 -2.65 34.52
CA ASP A 266 -9.27 -2.05 35.49
C ASP A 266 -8.65 -0.75 34.94
N PRO A 267 -9.12 0.41 35.41
CA PRO A 267 -8.50 1.71 35.20
C PRO A 267 -7.65 2.01 36.45
N ASP A 268 -6.48 2.58 36.28
CA ASP A 268 -5.60 3.00 37.38
C ASP A 268 -4.72 1.88 37.97
N ASP A 269 -3.55 1.70 37.36
CA ASP A 269 -2.31 1.53 38.11
C ASP A 269 -1.32 2.59 37.59
N GLU A 270 -1.72 3.87 37.73
CA GLU A 270 -0.81 5.01 37.90
C GLU A 270 -0.91 5.35 39.40
N THR A 271 0.14 5.34 40.21
CA THR A 271 1.13 6.44 40.33
C THR A 271 2.23 6.13 41.37
N ASP A 272 3.41 6.68 41.06
CA ASP A 272 4.43 7.32 41.93
C ASP A 272 5.34 6.55 42.89
N GLY A 273 6.64 6.81 42.72
CA GLY A 273 7.71 6.54 43.67
C GLY A 273 9.11 6.70 43.06
N ASP A 274 9.55 7.94 42.90
CA ASP A 274 10.93 8.48 42.90
C ASP A 274 12.10 7.50 42.67
N ASP A 275 12.79 7.66 41.54
CA ASP A 275 14.23 7.92 41.48
C ASP A 275 14.61 8.29 40.03
N GLU A 276 15.03 9.55 39.86
CA GLU A 276 15.57 10.11 38.62
C GLU A 276 16.90 9.41 38.28
N GLU A 277 16.98 8.67 37.18
CA GLU A 277 18.14 8.68 36.24
C GLU A 277 18.06 7.72 35.02
N ASP A 278 17.10 6.78 34.90
CA ASP A 278 17.16 5.73 33.85
C ASP A 278 16.03 5.73 32.79
N ALA A 279 15.38 6.88 32.53
CA ALA A 279 14.13 6.96 31.75
C ALA A 279 14.24 6.71 30.22
N ASP A 280 15.42 6.81 29.62
CA ASP A 280 15.55 6.73 28.15
C ASP A 280 15.64 5.29 27.61
N ASP A 281 15.97 4.31 28.48
CA ASP A 281 16.30 2.95 28.05
C ASP A 281 15.12 1.95 28.20
N GLU A 282 14.08 2.28 28.98
CA GLU A 282 12.94 1.41 29.28
C GLU A 282 11.75 1.60 28.33
N ALA A 283 11.52 2.83 27.83
CA ALA A 283 10.50 3.13 26.81
C ALA A 283 10.81 2.44 25.46
N ALA A 284 12.09 2.36 25.10
CA ALA A 284 12.56 1.65 23.91
C ALA A 284 12.34 0.12 24.02
N ARG A 285 12.43 -0.43 25.23
CA ARG A 285 12.20 -1.86 25.50
C ARG A 285 10.70 -2.20 25.49
N ALA A 286 9.83 -1.30 25.96
CA ALA A 286 8.37 -1.47 25.93
C ALA A 286 7.77 -1.46 24.50
N GLU A 287 8.33 -0.69 23.57
CA GLU A 287 7.92 -0.73 22.15
C GLU A 287 8.28 -2.06 21.46
N PHE A 288 9.23 -2.82 22.03
CA PHE A 288 9.69 -4.09 21.49
C PHE A 288 8.78 -5.29 21.82
N ASP A 289 7.93 -5.21 22.86
CA ASP A 289 7.06 -6.33 23.28
C ASP A 289 5.65 -6.32 22.66
N LEU A 290 5.33 -5.32 21.84
CA LEU A 290 4.05 -5.25 21.13
C LEU A 290 4.02 -6.12 19.86
N PRO A 291 2.92 -6.84 19.59
CA PRO A 291 2.80 -7.65 18.37
C PRO A 291 2.82 -6.74 17.12
N PRO A 292 3.29 -7.24 15.95
CA PRO A 292 3.30 -6.47 14.72
C PRO A 292 1.87 -6.09 14.31
N ALA A 293 1.70 -4.82 13.91
CA ALA A 293 0.40 -4.30 13.53
C ALA A 293 -0.21 -5.04 12.32
N ASN A 294 -1.47 -5.46 12.46
CA ASN A 294 -2.26 -5.96 11.34
C ASN A 294 -2.98 -4.80 10.63
N PRO A 295 -3.12 -4.83 9.29
CA PRO A 295 -3.88 -3.82 8.57
C PRO A 295 -5.36 -3.88 8.98
N THR A 296 -5.83 -2.82 9.65
CA THR A 296 -7.24 -2.69 10.04
C THR A 296 -7.82 -1.37 9.51
N PRO A 297 -9.15 -1.29 9.29
CA PRO A 297 -9.80 -0.03 8.90
C PRO A 297 -9.59 1.11 9.91
N HIS A 298 -9.42 0.79 11.19
CA HIS A 298 -9.13 1.77 12.24
C HIS A 298 -7.73 2.36 12.06
N ARG A 299 -6.70 1.52 11.92
CA ARG A 299 -5.33 1.99 11.67
C ARG A 299 -5.22 2.78 10.37
N ALA A 300 -5.88 2.31 9.31
CA ALA A 300 -5.95 3.05 8.05
C ALA A 300 -6.64 4.42 8.19
N ARG A 301 -7.56 4.58 9.15
CA ARG A 301 -8.16 5.88 9.47
C ARG A 301 -7.18 6.78 10.22
N LEU A 302 -6.49 6.25 11.24
CA LEU A 302 -5.47 6.98 11.99
C LEU A 302 -4.36 7.48 11.06
N VAL A 303 -3.85 6.64 10.16
CA VAL A 303 -2.84 7.04 9.16
C VAL A 303 -3.36 8.16 8.25
N ARG A 304 -4.61 8.08 7.77
CA ARG A 304 -5.20 9.15 6.96
C ARG A 304 -5.32 10.46 7.74
N GLN A 305 -5.71 10.40 9.01
CA GLN A 305 -5.83 11.58 9.87
C GLN A 305 -4.46 12.17 10.20
N MET A 306 -3.45 11.34 10.44
CA MET A 306 -2.06 11.71 10.63
C MET A 306 -1.51 12.47 9.41
N LEU A 307 -1.67 11.91 8.20
CA LEU A 307 -1.27 12.58 6.97
C LEU A 307 -2.02 13.89 6.72
N GLN A 308 -3.30 13.98 7.12
CA GLN A 308 -4.08 15.21 7.01
C GLN A 308 -3.60 16.28 7.99
N ALA A 309 -3.29 15.91 9.24
CA ALA A 309 -2.69 16.79 10.24
C ALA A 309 -1.34 17.31 9.75
N GLY A 310 -0.48 16.43 9.24
CA GLY A 310 0.82 16.80 8.68
C GLY A 310 0.71 17.78 7.52
N GLN A 311 -0.18 17.52 6.56
CA GLN A 311 -0.46 18.45 5.45
C GLN A 311 -1.01 19.80 5.90
N GLY A 312 -1.65 19.83 7.07
CA GLY A 312 -2.07 21.04 7.76
C GLY A 312 -1.07 21.49 8.82
N GLY A 313 0.20 21.11 8.72
CA GLY A 313 1.25 21.43 9.68
C GLY A 313 0.92 21.38 11.16
N ASP A 314 0.13 20.41 11.60
CA ASP A 314 -0.17 20.19 13.00
C ASP A 314 0.71 19.03 13.50
N LEU A 315 1.98 19.34 13.79
CA LEU A 315 2.96 18.36 14.26
C LEU A 315 2.52 17.67 15.58
N PRO A 316 2.02 18.39 16.60
CA PRO A 316 1.49 17.75 17.82
C PRO A 316 0.37 16.74 17.51
N GLN A 317 -0.51 17.06 16.56
CA GLN A 317 -1.57 16.13 16.17
C GLN A 317 -1.05 14.93 15.36
N VAL A 318 0.02 15.10 14.57
CA VAL A 318 0.73 13.99 13.90
C VAL A 318 1.31 13.03 14.95
N GLU A 319 2.05 13.57 15.93
CA GLU A 319 2.64 12.80 17.03
C GLU A 319 1.57 12.08 17.84
N ALA A 320 0.44 12.74 18.14
CA ALA A 320 -0.68 12.12 18.85
C ALA A 320 -1.29 10.94 18.07
N TYR A 321 -1.44 11.04 16.74
CA TYR A 321 -1.92 9.92 15.94
C TYR A 321 -0.89 8.79 15.84
N ALA A 322 0.39 9.11 15.76
CA ALA A 322 1.49 8.15 15.75
C ALA A 322 1.58 7.40 17.10
N ALA A 323 1.47 8.10 18.23
CA ALA A 323 1.39 7.52 19.56
C ALA A 323 0.20 6.55 19.69
N ARG A 324 -0.97 6.91 19.15
CA ARG A 324 -2.14 6.00 19.11
C ARG A 324 -1.92 4.76 18.25
N LEU A 325 -1.14 4.87 17.18
CA LEU A 325 -0.75 3.72 16.36
C LEU A 325 0.19 2.79 17.15
N ARG A 326 1.19 3.35 17.86
CA ARG A 326 2.14 2.61 18.70
C ARG A 326 1.47 1.96 19.90
N ALA A 327 0.57 2.66 20.60
CA ALA A 327 -0.13 2.18 21.79
C ALA A 327 -0.92 0.88 21.58
N THR A 328 -1.26 0.54 20.32
CA THR A 328 -2.07 -0.65 20.02
C THR A 328 -1.28 -1.82 19.43
N ALA A 329 -0.13 -1.55 18.81
CA ALA A 329 0.73 -2.54 18.16
C ALA A 329 1.98 -1.85 17.60
N ARG A 330 3.08 -2.61 17.42
CA ARG A 330 4.29 -2.13 16.73
C ARG A 330 3.92 -1.69 15.30
N PRO A 331 4.18 -0.42 14.91
CA PRO A 331 3.84 0.08 13.58
C PRO A 331 4.50 -0.75 12.48
N ARG A 332 3.79 -0.90 11.34
CA ARG A 332 4.39 -1.47 10.13
C ARG A 332 5.34 -0.46 9.51
N GLN A 333 6.32 -0.92 8.72
CA GLN A 333 7.21 -0.03 7.97
C GLN A 333 6.44 1.02 7.16
N GLN A 334 5.36 0.62 6.47
CA GLN A 334 4.51 1.57 5.75
C GLN A 334 3.92 2.67 6.65
N GLU A 335 3.55 2.34 7.89
CA GLU A 335 2.97 3.31 8.84
C GLU A 335 4.04 4.25 9.41
N LEU A 336 5.29 3.78 9.54
CA LEU A 336 6.45 4.61 9.87
C LEU A 336 6.79 5.55 8.71
N ASP A 337 6.85 5.02 7.49
CA ASP A 337 7.04 5.79 6.27
C ASP A 337 5.94 6.87 6.11
N ASP A 338 4.68 6.52 6.37
CA ASP A 338 3.54 7.46 6.34
C ASP A 338 3.66 8.52 7.46
N GLN A 339 4.20 8.16 8.63
CA GLN A 339 4.45 9.11 9.73
C GLN A 339 5.56 10.09 9.36
N GLU A 340 6.68 9.60 8.84
CA GLU A 340 7.80 10.44 8.40
C GLU A 340 7.34 11.47 7.36
N GLY A 341 6.57 11.03 6.36
CA GLY A 341 5.98 11.94 5.39
C GLY A 341 5.00 12.95 6.00
N ALA A 342 4.24 12.57 7.03
CA ALA A 342 3.34 13.48 7.75
C ALA A 342 4.13 14.54 8.54
N GLU A 343 5.20 14.15 9.20
CA GLU A 343 6.10 15.05 9.92
C GLU A 343 6.82 16.00 8.96
N ALA A 344 7.31 15.50 7.82
CA ALA A 344 7.92 16.32 6.77
C ALA A 344 6.97 17.41 6.25
N PHE A 345 5.70 17.07 5.96
CA PHE A 345 4.70 18.09 5.66
C PHE A 345 4.55 19.11 6.79
N ALA A 346 4.56 18.65 8.04
CA ALA A 346 4.35 19.53 9.17
C ALA A 346 5.50 20.50 9.40
N HIS A 347 6.74 20.03 9.27
CA HIS A 347 7.92 20.88 9.34
C HIS A 347 7.94 21.94 8.24
N LEU A 348 7.49 21.61 7.02
CA LEU A 348 7.43 22.57 5.92
C LEU A 348 6.31 23.61 6.09
N ALA A 349 5.16 23.19 6.61
CA ALA A 349 3.97 24.04 6.73
C ALA A 349 3.93 24.89 8.00
N ALA A 350 4.67 24.52 9.06
CA ALA A 350 4.86 25.21 10.35
C ALA A 350 3.63 25.99 10.87
N PRO A 351 2.91 25.51 11.90
CA PRO A 351 1.57 26.00 12.24
C PRO A 351 1.52 27.48 12.66
N ALA A 352 2.58 28.01 13.27
CA ALA A 352 2.66 29.39 13.74
C ALA A 352 2.81 30.43 12.60
N GLU A 353 3.14 30.01 11.38
CA GLU A 353 3.53 30.90 10.28
C GLU A 353 2.60 30.76 9.05
N ARG A 354 1.45 30.08 9.19
CA ARG A 354 0.55 29.77 8.07
C ARG A 354 0.07 30.97 7.26
N ALA A 355 0.01 32.16 7.87
CA ALA A 355 -0.30 33.38 7.15
C ALA A 355 0.81 33.66 6.13
N GLY A 356 0.48 33.62 4.84
CA GLY A 356 1.49 33.73 3.77
C GLY A 356 2.07 32.41 3.26
N ALA A 357 1.55 31.25 3.67
CA ALA A 357 2.09 29.96 3.22
C ALA A 357 1.92 29.75 1.71
N LEU A 358 3.00 29.32 1.06
CA LEU A 358 3.10 29.13 -0.39
C LEU A 358 2.62 27.72 -0.77
N PRO A 359 1.59 27.59 -1.63
CA PRO A 359 1.19 26.28 -2.14
C PRO A 359 2.21 25.79 -3.17
N VAL A 360 2.75 24.58 -2.97
CA VAL A 360 3.71 23.94 -3.88
C VAL A 360 3.19 22.55 -4.27
N LEU A 361 3.30 22.20 -5.54
CA LEU A 361 2.97 20.88 -6.07
C LEU A 361 4.27 20.08 -6.26
N TRP A 362 4.36 18.92 -5.61
CA TRP A 362 5.44 17.94 -5.78
C TRP A 362 4.91 16.51 -5.62
N TRP A 363 5.78 15.51 -5.75
CA TRP A 363 5.40 14.10 -5.66
C TRP A 363 5.94 13.44 -4.37
N PRO A 364 5.15 13.36 -3.29
CA PRO A 364 5.62 12.85 -1.98
C PRO A 364 5.57 11.33 -1.85
N ARG A 365 5.19 10.59 -2.90
CA ARG A 365 4.88 9.15 -2.82
C ARG A 365 5.75 8.29 -3.74
N PRO A 366 5.99 7.01 -3.39
CA PRO A 366 5.56 6.33 -2.16
C PRO A 366 6.25 6.89 -0.92
N PHE A 367 5.51 7.03 0.18
CA PHE A 367 6.07 7.53 1.43
C PHE A 367 7.27 6.68 1.89
N PRO A 368 8.28 7.27 2.57
CA PRO A 368 8.33 8.67 3.00
C PRO A 368 8.53 9.66 1.84
N GLY A 369 8.95 9.17 0.68
CA GLY A 369 9.23 9.94 -0.53
C GLY A 369 10.70 9.77 -0.90
N THR A 370 11.26 10.73 -1.63
CA THR A 370 12.68 10.75 -1.97
C THR A 370 13.26 12.15 -1.74
N ALA A 371 14.56 12.21 -1.44
CA ALA A 371 15.25 13.45 -1.09
C ALA A 371 15.07 14.56 -2.13
N ASP A 372 15.17 14.25 -3.42
CA ASP A 372 14.98 15.19 -4.53
C ASP A 372 13.55 15.78 -4.56
N ASN A 373 12.52 14.96 -4.34
CA ASN A 373 11.13 15.41 -4.32
C ASN A 373 10.82 16.30 -3.11
N TRP A 374 11.45 16.06 -1.96
CA TRP A 374 11.28 16.87 -0.74
C TRP A 374 12.21 18.08 -0.68
N LEU A 375 13.30 18.08 -1.46
CA LEU A 375 14.20 19.21 -1.58
C LEU A 375 13.54 20.38 -2.32
N ALA A 376 12.76 20.14 -3.36
CA ALA A 376 12.07 21.22 -4.10
C ALA A 376 11.23 22.15 -3.19
N PRO A 377 10.30 21.67 -2.34
CA PRO A 377 9.58 22.53 -1.42
C PRO A 377 10.48 23.13 -0.32
N LEU A 378 11.57 22.46 0.08
CA LEU A 378 12.55 23.01 1.02
C LEU A 378 13.29 24.22 0.44
N LEU A 379 13.69 24.17 -0.84
CA LEU A 379 14.34 25.29 -1.52
C LEU A 379 13.38 26.47 -1.68
N VAL A 380 12.11 26.22 -2.02
CA VAL A 380 11.06 27.25 -2.06
C VAL A 380 10.94 27.95 -0.71
N ARG A 381 10.85 27.17 0.39
CA ARG A 381 10.80 27.73 1.75
C ARG A 381 12.04 28.55 2.06
N ARG A 382 13.23 28.07 1.67
CA ARG A 382 14.51 28.73 1.95
C ARG A 382 14.67 30.07 1.22
N VAL A 383 14.17 30.15 -0.01
CA VAL A 383 14.18 31.36 -0.85
C VAL A 383 13.11 32.34 -0.40
N GLY A 384 11.87 31.86 -0.19
CA GLY A 384 10.75 32.73 0.14
C GLY A 384 10.69 33.18 1.59
N GLY A 385 11.31 32.44 2.52
CA GLY A 385 11.14 32.69 3.95
C GLY A 385 9.71 32.46 4.45
N HIS A 386 8.87 31.81 3.64
CA HIS A 386 7.47 31.50 3.94
C HIS A 386 7.28 29.99 4.10
N PRO A 387 6.35 29.53 4.95
CA PRO A 387 6.00 28.11 5.00
C PRO A 387 5.45 27.61 3.67
N VAL A 388 5.56 26.30 3.47
CA VAL A 388 5.11 25.64 2.24
C VAL A 388 3.97 24.68 2.55
N THR A 389 2.90 24.78 1.76
CA THR A 389 1.76 23.87 1.84
C THR A 389 1.69 22.98 0.61
N TYR A 390 1.21 21.75 0.80
CA TYR A 390 1.15 20.77 -0.28
C TYR A 390 -0.09 20.94 -1.16
N GLN A 391 0.14 21.29 -2.43
CA GLN A 391 -0.86 21.23 -3.48
C GLN A 391 -0.84 19.84 -4.14
N LYS A 392 -1.95 19.10 -4.01
CA LYS A 392 -2.08 17.76 -4.58
C LYS A 392 -2.18 17.81 -6.11
N PRO A 393 -1.39 17.03 -6.87
CA PRO A 393 -1.45 17.01 -8.32
C PRO A 393 -2.83 16.71 -8.91
N ALA A 394 -3.57 15.78 -8.28
CA ALA A 394 -4.89 15.34 -8.77
C ALA A 394 -6.06 16.25 -8.33
N VAL A 395 -5.80 17.33 -7.61
CA VAL A 395 -6.83 18.25 -7.12
C VAL A 395 -6.71 19.56 -7.89
N ALA A 396 -7.70 19.85 -8.72
CA ALA A 396 -7.77 21.11 -9.44
C ALA A 396 -7.91 22.28 -8.44
N THR A 397 -7.17 23.36 -8.69
CA THR A 397 -7.25 24.59 -7.90
C THR A 397 -7.18 25.81 -8.81
N GLU A 398 -7.91 26.86 -8.46
CA GLU A 398 -7.77 28.18 -9.10
C GLU A 398 -6.73 29.04 -8.37
N ARG A 399 -6.33 28.65 -7.16
CA ARG A 399 -5.33 29.37 -6.38
C ARG A 399 -3.94 29.17 -7.03
N PRO A 400 -3.19 30.25 -7.28
CA PRO A 400 -1.82 30.16 -7.75
C PRO A 400 -0.97 29.24 -6.86
N HIS A 401 -0.18 28.38 -7.49
CA HIS A 401 0.71 27.47 -6.77
C HIS A 401 1.97 27.21 -7.58
N LEU A 402 3.07 26.96 -6.87
CA LEU A 402 4.36 26.68 -7.47
C LEU A 402 4.46 25.23 -7.94
N LEU A 403 5.09 25.02 -9.09
CA LEU A 403 5.49 23.71 -9.59
C LEU A 403 6.98 23.80 -9.94
N VAL A 404 7.81 23.19 -9.09
CA VAL A 404 9.26 23.43 -9.04
C VAL A 404 10.01 22.12 -9.19
N SER A 405 10.89 22.04 -10.19
CA SER A 405 11.68 20.84 -10.50
C SER A 405 10.83 19.56 -10.69
N GLY A 406 11.48 18.41 -10.78
CA GLY A 406 10.86 17.09 -10.91
C GLY A 406 10.27 16.82 -12.30
N SER A 407 10.03 15.54 -12.59
CA SER A 407 9.38 15.11 -13.83
C SER A 407 7.87 15.20 -13.70
N VAL A 408 7.36 16.36 -13.27
CA VAL A 408 5.96 16.62 -12.92
C VAL A 408 5.30 17.67 -13.82
N LEU A 409 5.95 18.10 -14.89
CA LEU A 409 5.44 19.17 -15.78
C LEU A 409 4.07 18.84 -16.40
N SER A 410 3.80 17.56 -16.68
CA SER A 410 2.49 17.09 -17.15
C SER A 410 1.35 17.26 -16.14
N HIS A 411 1.67 17.53 -14.88
CA HIS A 411 0.71 17.80 -13.80
C HIS A 411 0.46 19.30 -13.60
N ALA A 412 1.07 20.16 -14.42
CA ALA A 412 0.77 21.58 -14.42
C ALA A 412 -0.72 21.84 -14.65
N GLN A 413 -1.24 22.83 -13.96
CA GLN A 413 -2.60 23.32 -14.05
C GLN A 413 -2.57 24.77 -14.54
N ARG A 414 -3.72 25.32 -14.91
CA ARG A 414 -3.86 26.74 -15.30
C ARG A 414 -3.31 27.71 -14.25
N SER A 415 -3.45 27.35 -12.98
CA SER A 415 -2.98 28.12 -11.82
C SER A 415 -1.54 27.83 -11.43
N SER A 416 -0.83 26.94 -12.14
CA SER A 416 0.56 26.63 -11.82
C SER A 416 1.50 27.73 -12.29
N VAL A 417 2.44 28.11 -11.43
CA VAL A 417 3.62 28.89 -11.74
C VAL A 417 4.80 27.94 -11.81
N VAL A 418 5.33 27.72 -13.02
CA VAL A 418 6.29 26.67 -13.33
C VAL A 418 7.71 27.21 -13.37
N VAL A 419 8.61 26.58 -12.60
CA VAL A 419 10.06 26.82 -12.64
C VAL A 419 10.82 25.50 -12.70
N GLY A 420 11.39 25.21 -13.86
CA GLY A 420 12.39 24.17 -14.02
C GLY A 420 11.89 22.72 -13.91
N ALA A 421 10.58 22.51 -13.82
CA ALA A 421 10.01 21.17 -13.95
C ALA A 421 10.10 20.68 -15.40
N GLY A 422 10.16 19.36 -15.56
CA GLY A 422 10.26 18.70 -16.86
C GLY A 422 9.27 17.56 -17.06
N VAL A 423 9.23 17.04 -18.28
CA VAL A 423 8.49 15.81 -18.63
C VAL A 423 9.38 14.58 -18.42
N ALA A 424 8.79 13.43 -18.09
CA ALA A 424 9.52 12.16 -18.11
C ALA A 424 9.57 11.57 -19.52
N TRP A 425 8.49 11.77 -20.29
CA TRP A 425 8.36 11.26 -21.64
C TRP A 425 8.08 12.35 -22.69
N PRO A 426 8.54 12.15 -23.94
CA PRO A 426 8.28 13.11 -25.01
C PRO A 426 6.79 13.32 -25.30
N ASP A 427 5.94 12.30 -25.19
CA ASP A 427 4.52 12.39 -25.57
C ASP A 427 3.61 13.03 -24.51
N GLU A 428 4.15 13.34 -23.33
CA GLU A 428 3.45 14.09 -22.29
C GLU A 428 2.99 15.47 -22.79
N ARG A 429 1.83 15.91 -22.28
CA ARG A 429 1.19 17.17 -22.67
C ARG A 429 0.97 18.05 -21.44
N PRO A 430 1.91 18.95 -21.12
CA PRO A 430 1.74 19.97 -20.09
C PRO A 430 0.56 20.90 -20.38
N ALA A 431 -0.01 21.52 -19.34
CA ALA A 431 -1.10 22.49 -19.50
C ALA A 431 -0.62 23.73 -20.28
N PRO A 432 -1.21 24.06 -21.44
CA PRO A 432 -0.70 25.13 -22.30
C PRO A 432 -0.84 26.54 -21.71
N ASP A 433 -1.70 26.71 -20.71
CA ASP A 433 -2.16 27.97 -20.15
C ASP A 433 -1.69 28.23 -18.72
N ALA A 434 -0.74 27.43 -18.20
CA ALA A 434 -0.03 27.72 -16.97
C ALA A 434 0.94 28.92 -17.14
N HIS A 435 1.44 29.46 -16.03
CA HIS A 435 2.44 30.53 -16.04
C HIS A 435 3.85 29.94 -16.03
N TYR A 436 4.58 30.05 -17.14
CA TYR A 436 5.91 29.45 -17.31
C TYR A 436 7.03 30.50 -17.19
N LEU A 437 7.79 30.47 -16.09
CA LEU A 437 9.01 31.26 -15.95
C LEU A 437 10.25 30.50 -16.46
N GLY A 438 10.17 29.16 -16.46
CA GLY A 438 11.16 28.29 -17.08
C GLY A 438 10.77 26.83 -16.96
N VAL A 439 11.38 25.99 -17.79
CA VAL A 439 11.24 24.52 -17.74
C VAL A 439 12.61 23.88 -17.58
N ARG A 440 12.68 22.58 -17.27
CA ARG A 440 13.96 21.89 -17.05
C ARG A 440 14.94 22.10 -18.20
N GLY A 441 14.52 21.84 -19.42
CA GLY A 441 15.36 21.93 -20.61
C GLY A 441 14.57 22.01 -21.93
N PRO A 442 15.29 21.96 -23.06
CA PRO A 442 14.70 22.14 -24.38
C PRO A 442 13.72 21.02 -24.78
N LEU A 443 13.87 19.80 -24.26
CA LEU A 443 12.93 18.71 -24.56
C LEU A 443 11.59 18.92 -23.86
N SER A 444 11.62 19.42 -22.62
CA SER A 444 10.43 19.86 -21.90
C SER A 444 9.75 21.06 -22.56
N ALA A 445 10.53 22.03 -23.06
CA ALA A 445 9.99 23.16 -23.84
C ALA A 445 9.31 22.70 -25.14
N GLU A 446 9.89 21.71 -25.81
CA GLU A 446 9.32 21.11 -27.02
C GLU A 446 8.01 20.35 -26.73
N ALA A 447 7.92 19.64 -25.60
CA ALA A 447 6.68 19.01 -25.15
C ALA A 447 5.58 20.05 -24.88
N LEU A 448 5.91 21.15 -24.19
CA LEU A 448 4.99 22.27 -23.96
C LEU A 448 4.51 22.89 -25.29
N ARG A 449 5.43 23.13 -26.24
CA ARG A 449 5.10 23.67 -27.56
C ARG A 449 4.14 22.76 -28.33
N ARG A 450 4.35 21.44 -28.29
CA ARG A 450 3.45 20.45 -28.91
C ARG A 450 2.09 20.34 -28.22
N ALA A 451 2.01 20.72 -26.95
CA ALA A 451 0.75 20.85 -26.23
C ALA A 451 0.00 22.17 -26.54
N GLY A 452 0.60 23.07 -27.33
CA GLY A 452 0.03 24.38 -27.66
C GLY A 452 0.33 25.46 -26.63
N GLY A 453 1.29 25.23 -25.74
CA GLY A 453 1.75 26.22 -24.76
C GLY A 453 2.70 27.27 -25.35
N PRO A 454 3.16 28.22 -24.52
CA PRO A 454 4.03 29.30 -24.94
C PRO A 454 5.42 28.80 -25.35
N VAL A 455 6.14 29.62 -26.12
CA VAL A 455 7.56 29.40 -26.42
C VAL A 455 8.38 29.79 -25.20
N VAL A 456 9.03 28.81 -24.57
CA VAL A 456 9.90 29.01 -23.41
C VAL A 456 11.34 28.75 -23.81
N THR A 457 12.21 29.72 -23.59
CA THR A 457 13.66 29.64 -23.85
C THR A 457 14.51 29.69 -22.57
N ALA A 458 13.87 29.85 -21.41
CA ALA A 458 14.53 29.85 -20.12
C ALA A 458 14.56 28.44 -19.53
N TYR A 459 15.76 27.88 -19.34
CA TYR A 459 15.99 26.49 -18.93
C TYR A 459 16.76 26.35 -17.62
N GLY A 460 16.68 25.20 -16.98
CA GLY A 460 17.42 24.85 -15.77
C GLY A 460 16.53 24.26 -14.69
N ASP A 461 17.15 23.56 -13.73
CA ASP A 461 16.45 22.80 -12.68
C ASP A 461 16.81 23.36 -11.29
N PRO A 462 15.86 23.89 -10.51
CA PRO A 462 16.12 24.47 -9.19
C PRO A 462 16.84 23.58 -8.18
N LEU A 463 16.86 22.25 -8.32
CA LEU A 463 17.60 21.38 -7.41
C LEU A 463 19.11 21.67 -7.42
N VAL A 464 19.66 22.20 -8.51
CA VAL A 464 21.09 22.58 -8.59
C VAL A 464 21.46 23.74 -7.66
N LEU A 465 20.47 24.43 -7.09
CA LEU A 465 20.70 25.51 -6.12
C LEU A 465 20.95 24.99 -4.70
N ALA A 466 20.81 23.69 -4.45
CA ALA A 466 20.97 23.11 -3.11
C ALA A 466 22.30 23.51 -2.46
N GLY A 467 23.42 23.40 -3.21
CA GLY A 467 24.74 23.78 -2.71
C GLY A 467 24.93 25.27 -2.42
N ARG A 468 24.07 26.15 -2.97
CA ARG A 468 24.08 27.60 -2.69
C ARG A 468 23.15 27.98 -1.54
N LEU A 469 21.99 27.35 -1.47
CA LEU A 469 20.90 27.74 -0.57
C LEU A 469 20.94 27.00 0.77
N LEU A 470 21.51 25.79 0.79
CA LEU A 470 21.72 25.00 2.00
C LEU A 470 23.18 25.14 2.43
N ALA A 471 23.39 25.50 3.70
CA ALA A 471 24.72 25.57 4.29
C ALA A 471 25.15 24.14 4.69
N LEU A 472 25.78 23.42 3.77
CA LEU A 472 26.17 22.03 3.96
C LEU A 472 27.64 21.94 4.42
N PRO A 473 27.92 21.31 5.56
CA PRO A 473 29.28 20.94 5.93
C PRO A 473 29.93 20.07 4.85
N ARG A 474 31.26 20.17 4.71
CA ARG A 474 32.06 19.31 3.84
C ARG A 474 33.08 18.56 4.70
N PRO A 475 32.74 17.39 5.25
CA PRO A 475 33.66 16.58 6.04
C PRO A 475 34.80 16.05 5.18
N ALA A 476 35.83 15.51 5.83
CA ALA A 476 36.93 14.87 5.12
C ALA A 476 36.44 13.61 4.40
N PRO A 477 36.88 13.36 3.14
CA PRO A 477 36.45 12.18 2.41
C PRO A 477 36.93 10.91 3.09
N HIS A 478 36.10 9.87 3.07
CA HIS A 478 36.37 8.60 3.75
C HIS A 478 36.83 7.47 2.80
N GLY A 479 37.17 7.77 1.55
CA GLY A 479 37.78 6.78 0.66
C GLY A 479 36.80 5.81 -0.01
N ARG A 480 35.51 6.16 -0.12
CA ARG A 480 34.43 5.25 -0.56
C ARG A 480 33.51 5.92 -1.57
N LEU A 481 32.83 5.12 -2.37
CA LEU A 481 31.79 5.56 -3.32
C LEU A 481 30.38 5.31 -2.77
N ALA A 482 29.44 6.19 -3.09
CA ALA A 482 28.03 5.99 -2.77
C ALA A 482 27.27 5.49 -4.00
N LEU A 483 26.47 4.42 -3.85
CA LEU A 483 25.48 3.99 -4.82
C LEU A 483 24.09 4.42 -4.37
N LEU A 484 23.44 5.29 -5.15
CA LEU A 484 22.04 5.69 -4.94
C LEU A 484 21.21 5.26 -6.14
N ARG A 485 20.28 4.35 -5.92
CA ARG A 485 19.38 3.87 -6.96
C ARG A 485 18.02 4.54 -6.87
N HIS A 486 17.37 4.70 -8.02
CA HIS A 486 16.00 5.16 -8.05
C HIS A 486 15.07 4.19 -7.29
N VAL A 487 14.05 4.73 -6.62
CA VAL A 487 13.16 3.98 -5.72
C VAL A 487 12.44 2.80 -6.41
N SER A 488 12.16 2.89 -7.71
CA SER A 488 11.57 1.79 -8.49
C SER A 488 12.47 0.55 -8.56
N GLN A 489 13.78 0.72 -8.38
CA GLN A 489 14.80 -0.33 -8.44
C GLN A 489 15.18 -0.86 -7.05
N SER A 490 14.50 -0.42 -5.98
CA SER A 490 14.76 -0.85 -4.59
C SER A 490 14.69 -2.36 -4.35
N ARG A 491 14.02 -3.11 -5.23
CA ARG A 491 13.89 -4.58 -5.16
C ARG A 491 15.01 -5.34 -5.88
N LEU A 492 15.87 -4.64 -6.63
CA LEU A 492 17.01 -5.27 -7.28
C LEU A 492 17.98 -5.80 -6.24
N THR A 493 18.49 -7.00 -6.45
CA THR A 493 19.59 -7.53 -5.64
C THR A 493 20.89 -7.23 -6.39
N LEU A 494 21.72 -6.37 -5.80
CA LEU A 494 23.01 -5.99 -6.37
C LEU A 494 24.14 -6.62 -5.58
N THR A 495 25.23 -6.96 -6.27
CA THR A 495 26.49 -7.35 -5.62
C THR A 495 27.48 -6.22 -5.77
N LEU A 496 27.86 -5.60 -4.65
CA LEU A 496 28.71 -4.42 -4.61
C LEU A 496 30.20 -4.81 -4.47
N PRO A 497 31.13 -4.04 -5.05
CA PRO A 497 32.55 -4.16 -4.73
C PRO A 497 32.86 -3.60 -3.34
N ASP A 498 34.00 -4.03 -2.79
CA ASP A 498 34.54 -3.44 -1.57
C ASP A 498 34.79 -1.94 -1.81
N GLY A 499 34.44 -1.09 -0.85
CA GLY A 499 34.58 0.36 -0.98
C GLY A 499 33.36 1.10 -1.53
N VAL A 500 32.24 0.40 -1.79
CA VAL A 500 30.97 1.03 -2.22
C VAL A 500 29.89 0.83 -1.15
N ASP A 501 29.27 1.92 -0.72
CA ASP A 501 28.11 1.90 0.16
C ASP A 501 26.83 2.11 -0.64
N GLU A 502 25.80 1.33 -0.34
CA GLU A 502 24.47 1.60 -0.86
C GLU A 502 23.73 2.55 0.08
N VAL A 503 23.35 3.72 -0.44
CA VAL A 503 22.67 4.77 0.31
C VAL A 503 21.24 4.94 -0.22
N SER A 504 20.28 5.00 0.69
CA SER A 504 18.87 5.17 0.34
C SER A 504 18.55 6.62 0.03
N THR A 505 17.79 6.87 -1.05
CA THR A 505 17.20 8.20 -1.34
C THR A 505 15.93 8.47 -0.55
N ARG A 506 15.40 7.48 0.20
CA ARG A 506 14.10 7.54 0.88
C ARG A 506 14.19 8.30 2.21
N VAL A 507 14.24 9.63 2.12
CA VAL A 507 14.15 10.56 3.25
C VAL A 507 13.19 11.69 2.90
N SER A 508 12.55 12.29 3.91
CA SER A 508 11.53 13.33 3.69
C SER A 508 11.61 14.54 4.61
N ARG A 509 12.06 14.39 5.87
CA ARG A 509 12.16 15.54 6.77
C ARG A 509 13.26 16.50 6.29
N PRO A 510 13.10 17.83 6.47
CA PRO A 510 14.10 18.80 6.04
C PRO A 510 15.52 18.53 6.56
N ASP A 511 15.64 18.09 7.82
CA ASP A 511 16.93 17.80 8.44
C ASP A 511 17.53 16.51 7.87
N ASP A 512 16.75 15.44 7.76
CA ASP A 512 17.16 14.17 7.13
C ASP A 512 17.62 14.36 5.67
N VAL A 513 16.95 15.24 4.91
CA VAL A 513 17.38 15.61 3.55
C VAL A 513 18.72 16.33 3.59
N THR A 514 18.91 17.28 4.51
CA THR A 514 20.15 18.04 4.66
C THR A 514 21.32 17.15 5.12
N GLU A 515 21.04 16.20 6.01
CA GLU A 515 21.98 15.19 6.48
C GLU A 515 22.43 14.29 5.34
N LEU A 516 21.50 13.73 4.55
CA LEU A 516 21.85 12.93 3.37
C LEU A 516 22.73 13.73 2.40
N LEU A 517 22.38 14.98 2.11
CA LEU A 517 23.19 15.83 1.23
C LEU A 517 24.58 16.09 1.81
N THR A 518 24.70 16.25 3.12
CA THR A 518 25.98 16.42 3.81
C THR A 518 26.83 15.15 3.73
N ASP A 519 26.23 13.98 3.99
CA ASP A 519 26.90 12.69 3.91
C ASP A 519 27.43 12.42 2.51
N LEU A 520 26.67 12.76 1.46
CA LEU A 520 27.12 12.65 0.07
C LEU A 520 28.41 13.42 -0.21
N THR A 521 28.68 14.52 0.51
CA THR A 521 29.93 15.27 0.35
C THR A 521 31.16 14.61 0.98
N ALA A 522 30.96 13.55 1.78
CA ALA A 522 32.02 12.73 2.36
C ALA A 522 32.50 11.59 1.44
N TYR A 523 31.74 11.28 0.38
CA TYR A 523 32.09 10.26 -0.60
C TYR A 523 33.02 10.81 -1.68
N ASP A 524 33.92 9.96 -2.20
CA ASP A 524 34.82 10.33 -3.30
C ASP A 524 34.08 10.46 -4.64
N GLY A 525 32.90 9.84 -4.74
CA GLY A 525 32.04 9.93 -5.90
C GLY A 525 30.71 9.21 -5.69
N VAL A 526 29.76 9.53 -6.56
CA VAL A 526 28.40 8.99 -6.52
C VAL A 526 28.11 8.22 -7.81
N VAL A 527 27.64 6.99 -7.68
CA VAL A 527 27.09 6.19 -8.76
C VAL A 527 25.57 6.22 -8.62
N THR A 528 24.84 6.65 -9.65
CA THR A 528 23.39 6.82 -9.55
C THR A 528 22.62 6.39 -10.78
N SER A 529 21.47 5.77 -10.55
CA SER A 529 20.44 5.53 -11.58
C SER A 529 19.25 6.49 -11.47
N ASP A 530 19.34 7.45 -10.56
CA ASP A 530 18.31 8.42 -10.23
C ASP A 530 18.68 9.81 -10.80
N PRO A 531 17.86 10.37 -11.70
CA PRO A 531 18.12 11.69 -12.28
C PRO A 531 18.04 12.83 -11.25
N GLY A 532 17.26 12.67 -10.19
CA GLY A 532 17.21 13.63 -9.09
C GLY A 532 18.55 13.68 -8.36
N VAL A 533 19.14 12.52 -8.07
CA VAL A 533 20.48 12.43 -7.46
C VAL A 533 21.56 13.00 -8.38
N LEU A 534 21.46 12.82 -9.70
CA LEU A 534 22.36 13.50 -10.65
C LEU A 534 22.29 15.02 -10.49
N ALA A 535 21.09 15.60 -10.38
CA ALA A 535 20.93 17.03 -10.11
C ALA A 535 21.56 17.47 -8.78
N LEU A 536 21.45 16.64 -7.73
CA LEU A 536 22.12 16.89 -6.44
C LEU A 536 23.65 16.87 -6.57
N CYS A 537 24.20 15.91 -7.32
CA CYS A 537 25.64 15.83 -7.54
C CYS A 537 26.16 17.07 -8.29
N LEU A 538 25.39 17.56 -9.28
CA LEU A 538 25.68 18.83 -9.96
C LEU A 538 25.61 20.02 -9.00
N ALA A 539 24.63 20.04 -8.09
CA ALA A 539 24.48 21.10 -7.08
C ALA A 539 25.68 21.19 -6.14
N LEU A 540 26.24 20.03 -5.77
CA LEU A 540 27.33 19.90 -4.80
C LEU A 540 28.72 19.86 -5.46
N ALA A 541 28.77 19.79 -6.79
CA ALA A 541 29.97 19.56 -7.60
C ALA A 541 30.70 18.25 -7.24
N LEU A 542 29.94 17.17 -7.03
CA LEU A 542 30.47 15.83 -6.72
C LEU A 542 30.79 15.07 -8.02
N PRO A 543 31.87 14.27 -8.07
CA PRO A 543 32.08 13.30 -9.13
C PRO A 543 30.90 12.33 -9.19
N CYS A 544 30.31 12.14 -10.38
CA CYS A 544 29.10 11.35 -10.54
C CYS A 544 29.14 10.47 -11.80
N ALA A 545 28.71 9.22 -11.67
CA ALA A 545 28.47 8.30 -12.78
C ALA A 545 26.97 8.01 -12.89
N THR A 546 26.40 8.20 -14.09
CA THR A 546 24.99 7.87 -14.35
C THR A 546 24.90 6.45 -14.92
N VAL A 547 24.13 5.57 -14.28
CA VAL A 547 24.06 4.15 -14.62
C VAL A 547 22.64 3.67 -14.88
N ALA A 548 22.49 2.69 -15.77
CA ALA A 548 21.23 1.98 -16.01
C ALA A 548 21.34 0.55 -15.47
N LEU A 549 20.73 0.29 -14.31
CA LEU A 549 20.71 -1.03 -13.64
C LEU A 549 19.64 -1.97 -14.20
N GLU A 550 18.57 -1.40 -14.76
CA GLU A 550 17.49 -2.09 -15.47
C GLU A 550 17.02 -1.18 -16.63
N PRO A 551 16.39 -1.74 -17.68
CA PRO A 551 15.79 -0.94 -18.74
C PRO A 551 14.81 0.11 -18.17
N ARG A 552 15.14 1.38 -18.39
CA ARG A 552 14.30 2.53 -18.08
C ARG A 552 14.28 3.47 -19.27
N ASP A 553 13.17 3.44 -20.00
CA ASP A 553 13.03 4.21 -21.24
C ASP A 553 13.01 5.73 -21.00
N ASP A 554 12.70 6.16 -19.77
CA ASP A 554 12.63 7.58 -19.38
C ASP A 554 13.98 8.19 -18.96
N LEU A 555 14.90 7.38 -18.42
CA LEU A 555 16.13 7.89 -17.80
C LEU A 555 16.97 8.72 -18.77
N ALA A 556 17.22 8.19 -19.97
CA ALA A 556 18.01 8.88 -20.99
C ALA A 556 17.37 10.21 -21.40
N HIS A 557 16.04 10.26 -21.50
CA HIS A 557 15.31 11.48 -21.84
C HIS A 557 15.46 12.55 -20.74
N VAL A 558 15.19 12.18 -19.49
CA VAL A 558 15.21 13.09 -18.34
C VAL A 558 16.61 13.67 -18.11
N VAL A 559 17.61 12.79 -18.14
CA VAL A 559 19.01 13.16 -17.90
C VAL A 559 19.54 14.08 -19.02
N ARG A 560 19.19 13.78 -20.27
CA ARG A 560 19.53 14.63 -21.42
C ARG A 560 18.88 16.01 -21.32
N ASP A 561 17.60 16.07 -20.97
CA ASP A 561 16.88 17.34 -20.81
C ASP A 561 17.49 18.20 -19.70
N LEU A 562 17.84 17.59 -18.56
CA LEU A 562 18.54 18.25 -17.45
C LEU A 562 19.89 18.84 -17.91
N ALA A 563 20.73 18.03 -18.55
CA ALA A 563 22.07 18.46 -18.97
C ALA A 563 22.01 19.63 -19.96
N LEU A 564 21.18 19.50 -21.00
CA LEU A 564 20.99 20.56 -21.99
C LEU A 564 20.42 21.85 -21.37
N GLY A 565 19.50 21.70 -20.41
CA GLY A 565 18.92 22.84 -19.68
C GLY A 565 19.91 23.60 -18.82
N LEU A 566 20.98 22.93 -18.39
CA LEU A 566 22.08 23.52 -17.61
C LEU A 566 23.27 23.95 -18.48
N GLY A 567 23.19 23.79 -19.80
CA GLY A 567 24.28 24.11 -20.73
C GLY A 567 25.45 23.13 -20.67
N LEU A 568 25.20 21.89 -20.25
CA LEU A 568 26.19 20.82 -20.17
C LEU A 568 26.08 19.85 -21.35
N ASP A 569 27.17 19.16 -21.65
CA ASP A 569 27.16 18.06 -22.61
C ASP A 569 26.25 16.92 -22.14
N GLU A 570 25.74 16.11 -23.07
CA GLU A 570 24.89 14.97 -22.72
C GLU A 570 25.71 13.93 -21.92
N PRO A 571 25.26 13.54 -20.71
CA PRO A 571 25.97 12.55 -19.90
C PRO A 571 25.78 11.15 -20.45
N VAL A 572 26.83 10.34 -20.31
CA VAL A 572 26.82 8.94 -20.71
C VAL A 572 26.04 8.15 -19.66
N VAL A 573 25.02 7.41 -20.10
CA VAL A 573 24.30 6.46 -19.25
C VAL A 573 24.93 5.09 -19.43
N HIS A 574 25.63 4.61 -18.41
CA HIS A 574 26.37 3.34 -18.47
C HIS A 574 25.44 2.16 -18.11
N PRO A 575 25.16 1.22 -19.03
CA PRO A 575 24.38 0.03 -18.70
C PRO A 575 25.20 -0.92 -17.82
N LEU A 576 24.67 -1.26 -16.64
CA LEU A 576 25.33 -2.14 -15.68
C LEU A 576 24.46 -3.35 -15.36
N GLY A 577 25.10 -4.51 -15.16
CA GLY A 577 24.44 -5.71 -14.66
C GLY A 577 24.29 -5.70 -13.13
N PRO A 578 23.62 -6.70 -12.54
CA PRO A 578 23.41 -6.78 -11.09
C PRO A 578 24.70 -7.06 -10.29
N ASP A 579 25.76 -7.54 -10.92
CA ASP A 579 27.08 -7.76 -10.28
C ASP A 579 28.02 -6.60 -10.63
N LEU A 580 28.06 -5.58 -9.75
CA LEU A 580 28.83 -4.35 -9.96
C LEU A 580 30.34 -4.55 -9.76
N ARG A 581 30.77 -5.66 -9.15
CA ARG A 581 32.20 -6.01 -8.99
C ARG A 581 32.93 -6.24 -10.32
N ARG A 582 32.18 -6.39 -11.41
CA ARG A 582 32.71 -6.62 -12.76
C ARG A 582 33.06 -5.36 -13.51
N THR A 583 32.75 -4.20 -12.93
CA THR A 583 32.95 -2.90 -13.55
C THR A 583 33.81 -2.04 -12.63
N ASP A 584 34.79 -1.36 -13.19
CA ASP A 584 35.54 -0.33 -12.49
C ASP A 584 34.67 0.94 -12.41
N LEU A 585 33.98 1.14 -11.29
CA LEU A 585 33.03 2.23 -11.09
C LEU A 585 33.73 3.61 -10.99
N GLU A 586 34.97 3.65 -10.48
CA GLU A 586 35.72 4.90 -10.37
C GLU A 586 36.04 5.47 -11.76
N SER A 587 36.33 4.59 -12.73
CA SER A 587 36.60 5.00 -14.11
C SER A 587 35.41 5.64 -14.83
N LEU A 588 34.18 5.50 -14.29
CA LEU A 588 32.96 6.06 -14.85
C LEU A 588 32.60 7.43 -14.28
N LEU A 589 33.29 7.88 -13.23
CA LEU A 589 32.96 9.13 -12.55
C LEU A 589 33.36 10.33 -13.41
N GLU A 590 32.43 11.26 -13.55
CA GLU A 590 32.67 12.55 -14.20
C GLU A 590 32.33 13.69 -13.24
N THR A 591 33.22 14.66 -13.11
CA THR A 591 32.92 15.90 -12.39
C THR A 591 32.44 16.95 -13.38
N ARG A 592 31.20 17.42 -13.18
CA ARG A 592 30.58 18.45 -14.00
C ARG A 592 30.17 19.61 -13.10
N VAL A 593 30.43 20.83 -13.56
CA VAL A 593 30.15 22.06 -12.80
C VAL A 593 29.21 22.93 -13.60
N VAL A 594 28.12 23.36 -12.97
CA VAL A 594 27.16 24.28 -13.58
C VAL A 594 27.73 25.70 -13.54
N ASP A 595 27.66 26.41 -14.68
CA ASP A 595 28.14 27.79 -14.77
C ASP A 595 27.40 28.70 -13.77
N ALA A 596 28.13 29.61 -13.12
CA ALA A 596 27.58 30.51 -12.13
C ALA A 596 26.45 31.39 -12.69
N ALA A 597 26.52 31.82 -13.95
CA ALA A 597 25.48 32.61 -14.60
C ALA A 597 24.19 31.81 -14.84
N VAL A 598 24.32 30.49 -15.11
CA VAL A 598 23.16 29.59 -15.19
C VAL A 598 22.50 29.45 -13.83
N LEU A 599 23.30 29.22 -12.78
CA LEU A 599 22.80 29.14 -11.41
C LEU A 599 22.12 30.45 -10.97
N ASP A 600 22.69 31.62 -11.30
CA ASP A 600 22.09 32.93 -11.00
C ASP A 600 20.74 33.10 -11.72
N ALA A 601 20.64 32.66 -12.97
CA ALA A 601 19.41 32.73 -13.74
C ALA A 601 18.34 31.75 -13.24
N VAL A 602 18.71 30.56 -12.76
CA VAL A 602 17.79 29.61 -12.11
C VAL A 602 17.30 30.18 -10.78
N GLN A 603 18.19 30.74 -9.96
CA GLN A 603 17.84 31.33 -8.67
C GLN A 603 16.89 32.51 -8.83
N ARG A 604 17.19 33.45 -9.72
CA ARG A 604 16.32 34.61 -9.96
C ARG A 604 14.90 34.20 -10.37
N ARG A 605 14.76 33.19 -11.24
CA ARG A 605 13.43 32.70 -11.63
C ARG A 605 12.68 32.03 -10.48
N LEU A 606 13.37 31.34 -9.60
CA LEU A 606 12.76 30.77 -8.40
C LEU A 606 12.29 31.88 -7.45
N GLU A 607 13.10 32.92 -7.26
CA GLU A 607 12.74 34.13 -6.49
C GLU A 607 11.52 34.83 -7.10
N ASP A 608 11.51 35.09 -8.42
CA ASP A 608 10.40 35.70 -9.14
C ASP A 608 9.10 34.89 -9.01
N ALA A 609 9.20 33.56 -9.07
CA ALA A 609 8.05 32.67 -8.93
C ALA A 609 7.46 32.73 -7.52
N VAL A 610 8.33 32.69 -6.51
CA VAL A 610 7.95 32.81 -5.11
C VAL A 610 7.27 34.14 -4.87
N GLU A 611 7.83 35.24 -5.36
CA GLU A 611 7.22 36.57 -5.23
C GLU A 611 5.85 36.64 -5.91
N LEU A 612 5.73 36.08 -7.13
CA LEU A 612 4.48 36.06 -7.87
C LEU A 612 3.37 35.35 -7.09
N VAL A 613 3.66 34.16 -6.54
CA VAL A 613 2.67 33.39 -5.77
C VAL A 613 2.40 34.03 -4.42
N ALA A 614 3.41 34.60 -3.76
CA ALA A 614 3.25 35.27 -2.46
C ALA A 614 2.29 36.47 -2.51
N ARG A 615 2.33 37.26 -3.60
CA ARG A 615 1.44 38.42 -3.79
C ARG A 615 -0.05 38.05 -3.83
N ASP A 616 -0.37 36.85 -4.28
CA ASP A 616 -1.74 36.34 -4.40
C ASP A 616 -2.20 35.53 -3.16
N VAL A 617 -1.35 35.40 -2.13
CA VAL A 617 -1.74 34.83 -0.85
C VAL A 617 -2.34 35.95 0.02
N PRO A 618 -3.65 35.96 0.30
CA PRO A 618 -4.24 36.99 1.16
C PRO A 618 -3.60 36.94 2.56
N ALA A 619 -3.21 38.11 3.06
CA ALA A 619 -2.52 38.29 4.34
C ALA A 619 -3.36 37.88 5.57
N ASP A 620 -4.68 37.73 5.41
CA ASP A 620 -5.62 37.48 6.50
C ASP A 620 -6.44 36.20 6.29
N LEU A 621 -6.13 35.16 7.04
CA LEU A 621 -7.13 34.16 7.47
C LEU A 621 -6.94 33.95 8.99
N PRO A 622 -8.00 34.10 9.80
CA PRO A 622 -7.91 34.09 11.25
C PRO A 622 -7.56 32.71 11.81
N ALA A 623 -6.92 32.75 12.99
CA ALA A 623 -6.37 31.64 13.78
C ALA A 623 -7.30 30.44 13.99
#